data_AF-A0A1B8BWT4-F1
#
_entry.id   AF-A0A1B8BWT4-F1
#
_cell.length_a   1.000
_cell.length_b   1.000
_cell.length_c   1.000
_cell.angle_alpha   90.00
_cell.angle_beta   90.00
_cell.angle_gamma   90.00
#
_symmetry.space_group_name_H-M   'P 1'
#
loop_
_entity.id
_entity.type
_entity.pdbx_description
1 polymer ?
#
loop_
_entity_poly.entity_id
_entity_poly.type
_entity_poly.pdbx_seq_one_letter_code
_entity_poly.pdbx_strand_id
1 'polypeptide(L)'
;MSRYAKAHAKPNGPSDARLTALQIINDEGVKGKLKGEVIVITGTSSSISIETTRALAMTGATLFLTARDAALSSVRAAAAAILTKTSKIHLLFSTNYLSHFLVYKLSEPALLAAASPDLPSRVVSLASSAHNVHRINNPDNYDF
;
A
#
# COMPACT_ATOMS: atom_id res chain seq x y z
N MET A 1 -6.31 -8.25 -24.97
CA MET A 1 -4.99 -8.38 -24.30
C MET A 1 -4.65 -7.05 -23.65
N SER A 2 -4.07 -7.03 -22.45
CA SER A 2 -3.70 -5.77 -21.79
C SER A 2 -2.59 -5.05 -22.57
N ARG A 3 -2.58 -3.71 -22.53
CA ARG A 3 -1.59 -2.81 -23.19
C ARG A 3 -0.13 -3.26 -22.99
N TYR A 4 0.14 -3.91 -21.87
CA TYR A 4 1.47 -4.25 -21.39
C TYR A 4 1.84 -5.74 -21.49
N ALA A 5 0.96 -6.59 -22.01
CA ALA A 5 1.15 -8.04 -22.01
C ALA A 5 2.49 -8.49 -22.62
N LYS A 6 2.95 -7.83 -23.70
CA LYS A 6 4.23 -8.14 -24.36
C LYS A 6 5.45 -7.86 -23.47
N ALA A 7 5.41 -6.77 -22.70
CA ALA A 7 6.51 -6.39 -21.80
C ALA A 7 6.69 -7.39 -20.65
N HIS A 8 5.61 -8.08 -20.24
CA HIS A 8 5.63 -9.09 -19.19
C HIS A 8 5.95 -10.51 -19.69
N ALA A 9 6.12 -10.73 -21.00
CA ALA A 9 6.35 -12.06 -21.56
C ALA A 9 7.71 -12.66 -21.19
N LYS A 10 8.75 -11.83 -21.01
CA LYS A 10 10.12 -12.27 -20.69
C LYS A 10 10.81 -11.28 -19.72
N PRO A 11 10.68 -11.50 -18.40
CA PRO A 11 11.38 -10.68 -17.41
C PRO A 11 12.90 -10.87 -17.49
N ASN A 12 13.66 -9.77 -17.41
CA ASN A 12 15.13 -9.74 -17.55
C ASN A 12 15.82 -9.01 -16.38
N GLY A 13 15.22 -9.03 -15.19
CA GLY A 13 15.80 -8.46 -13.98
C GLY A 13 15.49 -6.97 -13.77
N PRO A 14 16.23 -6.28 -12.88
CA PRO A 14 16.05 -4.85 -12.64
C PRO A 14 16.26 -4.02 -13.90
N SER A 15 15.45 -2.97 -14.08
CA SER A 15 15.50 -2.06 -15.24
C SER A 15 15.23 -2.71 -16.60
N ASP A 16 14.54 -3.86 -16.62
CA ASP A 16 14.08 -4.49 -17.85
C ASP A 16 12.92 -3.72 -18.52
N ALA A 17 12.38 -4.27 -19.61
CA ALA A 17 11.33 -3.65 -20.41
C ALA A 17 9.96 -3.54 -19.71
N ARG A 18 9.81 -4.04 -18.48
CA ARG A 18 8.56 -3.90 -17.71
C ARG A 18 8.37 -2.46 -17.25
N LEU A 19 7.11 -2.14 -16.98
CA LEU A 19 6.68 -0.77 -16.83
C LEU A 19 7.14 -0.12 -15.55
N THR A 20 7.40 1.18 -15.66
CA THR A 20 7.62 2.06 -14.52
C THR A 20 6.31 2.75 -14.11
N ALA A 21 6.22 3.14 -12.85
CA ALA A 21 5.06 3.90 -12.36
C ALA A 21 4.88 5.22 -13.14
N LEU A 22 5.97 5.88 -13.53
CA LEU A 22 5.92 7.10 -14.33
C LEU A 22 5.36 6.87 -15.75
N GLN A 23 5.70 5.75 -16.38
CA GLN A 23 5.12 5.40 -17.69
C GLN A 23 3.60 5.27 -17.59
N ILE A 24 3.07 4.64 -16.53
CA ILE A 24 1.63 4.52 -16.30
C ILE A 24 0.97 5.91 -16.20
N ILE A 25 1.55 6.83 -15.42
CA ILE A 25 1.01 8.19 -15.28
C ILE A 25 0.94 8.93 -16.62
N ASN A 26 1.94 8.76 -17.48
CA ASN A 26 1.96 9.36 -18.81
C ASN A 26 0.95 8.67 -19.75
N ASP A 27 0.89 7.35 -19.71
CA ASP A 27 0.05 6.51 -20.56
C ASP A 27 -1.45 6.68 -20.30
N GLU A 28 -1.82 6.93 -19.04
CA GLU A 28 -3.18 7.30 -18.60
C GLU A 28 -3.45 8.81 -18.77
N GLY A 29 -2.42 9.59 -19.09
CA GLY A 29 -2.52 11.04 -19.27
C GLY A 29 -3.01 11.78 -18.04
N VAL A 30 -2.67 11.31 -16.82
CA VAL A 30 -3.19 11.86 -15.54
C VAL A 30 -2.27 12.88 -14.88
N LYS A 31 -1.18 13.27 -15.56
CA LYS A 31 -0.26 14.31 -15.08
C LYS A 31 -1.00 15.63 -14.83
N GLY A 32 -0.86 16.18 -13.62
CA GLY A 32 -1.51 17.42 -13.20
C GLY A 32 -3.04 17.39 -13.10
N LYS A 33 -3.69 16.23 -13.28
CA LYS A 33 -5.16 16.11 -13.32
C LYS A 33 -5.82 15.84 -11.97
N LEU A 34 -5.04 15.51 -10.94
CA LEU A 34 -5.56 15.20 -9.60
C LEU A 34 -5.32 16.35 -8.61
N LYS A 35 -5.28 17.60 -9.10
CA LYS A 35 -5.16 18.78 -8.23
C LYS A 35 -6.39 18.90 -7.34
N GLY A 36 -6.18 19.14 -6.05
CA GLY A 36 -7.24 19.18 -5.05
C GLY A 36 -7.55 17.81 -4.43
N GLU A 37 -7.09 16.72 -5.05
CA GLU A 37 -7.23 15.38 -4.50
C GLU A 37 -6.16 15.08 -3.46
N VAL A 38 -6.52 14.21 -2.53
CA VAL A 38 -5.65 13.79 -1.42
C VAL A 38 -5.39 12.30 -1.53
N ILE A 39 -4.12 11.90 -1.47
CA ILE A 39 -3.71 10.50 -1.46
C ILE A 39 -2.86 10.22 -0.23
N VAL A 40 -3.26 9.23 0.56
CA VAL A 40 -2.50 8.74 1.71
C VAL A 40 -1.77 7.45 1.31
N ILE A 41 -0.46 7.39 1.52
CA ILE A 41 0.37 6.23 1.18
C ILE A 41 1.09 5.74 2.43
N THR A 42 0.96 4.45 2.74
CA THR A 42 1.67 3.81 3.86
C THR A 42 2.96 3.12 3.43
N GLY A 43 3.92 2.98 4.35
CA GLY A 43 5.16 2.24 4.09
C GLY A 43 6.05 2.91 3.05
N THR A 44 6.16 4.24 3.07
CA THR A 44 6.88 5.05 2.06
C THR A 44 8.39 5.16 2.30
N SER A 45 8.95 4.38 3.24
CA SER A 45 10.37 4.43 3.60
C SER A 45 11.30 3.67 2.66
N SER A 46 10.80 2.80 1.78
CA SER A 46 11.66 2.01 0.88
C SER A 46 10.93 1.47 -0.36
N SER A 47 11.72 0.95 -1.30
CA SER A 47 11.26 0.06 -2.38
C SER A 47 10.19 0.69 -3.29
N ILE A 48 9.17 -0.10 -3.67
CA ILE A 48 8.12 0.26 -4.63
C ILE A 48 7.35 1.52 -4.21
N SER A 49 7.17 1.74 -2.90
CA SER A 49 6.40 2.89 -2.39
C SER A 49 7.06 4.22 -2.71
N ILE A 50 8.40 4.28 -2.78
CA ILE A 50 9.13 5.50 -3.17
C ILE A 50 8.82 5.84 -4.63
N GLU A 51 8.87 4.86 -5.51
CA GLU A 51 8.64 5.07 -6.94
C GLU A 51 7.17 5.39 -7.23
N THR A 52 6.24 4.70 -6.55
CA THR A 52 4.81 5.02 -6.57
C THR A 52 4.55 6.45 -6.11
N THR A 53 5.20 6.88 -5.03
CA THR A 53 5.07 8.25 -4.50
C THR A 53 5.55 9.29 -5.51
N ARG A 54 6.73 9.07 -6.11
CA ARG A 54 7.28 9.98 -7.14
C ARG A 54 6.35 10.09 -8.35
N ALA A 55 5.82 8.97 -8.82
CA ALA A 55 4.89 8.97 -9.94
C ALA A 55 3.59 9.69 -9.59
N LEU A 56 3.00 9.41 -8.42
CA LEU A 56 1.76 10.07 -7.99
C LEU A 56 1.92 11.57 -7.76
N ALA A 57 3.11 12.03 -7.33
CA ALA A 57 3.38 13.46 -7.19
C ALA A 57 3.22 14.21 -8.53
N MET A 58 3.49 13.55 -9.67
CA MET A 58 3.31 14.14 -11.00
C MET A 58 1.84 14.40 -11.35
N THR A 59 0.89 13.80 -10.64
CA THR A 59 -0.55 14.01 -10.87
C THR A 59 -1.06 15.33 -10.29
N GLY A 60 -0.29 15.99 -9.42
CA GLY A 60 -0.69 17.22 -8.74
C GLY A 60 -1.55 17.01 -7.48
N ALA A 61 -1.77 15.76 -7.07
CA ALA A 61 -2.44 15.44 -5.81
C ALA A 61 -1.60 15.83 -4.59
N THR A 62 -2.27 16.14 -3.49
CA THR A 62 -1.66 16.29 -2.17
C THR A 62 -1.36 14.92 -1.59
N LEU A 63 -0.09 14.63 -1.30
CA LEU A 63 0.33 13.33 -0.79
C LEU A 63 0.62 13.38 0.71
N PHE A 64 -0.03 12.51 1.48
CA PHE A 64 0.33 12.21 2.87
C PHE A 64 1.10 10.89 2.91
N LEU A 65 2.39 10.98 3.21
CA LEU A 65 3.30 9.85 3.22
C LEU A 65 3.52 9.39 4.65
N THR A 66 3.10 8.17 4.97
CA THR A 66 3.35 7.58 6.28
C THR A 66 4.48 6.57 6.18
N ALA A 67 5.43 6.68 7.10
CA ALA A 67 6.59 5.82 7.22
C ALA A 67 6.82 5.53 8.71
N ARG A 68 7.40 4.37 9.01
CA ARG A 68 7.91 4.12 10.36
C ARG A 68 9.29 4.75 10.44
N ASP A 69 9.45 5.67 11.38
CA ASP A 69 10.79 6.16 11.72
C ASP A 69 11.53 5.07 12.50
N ALA A 70 12.66 4.62 11.96
CA ALA A 70 13.53 3.65 12.62
C ALA A 70 14.19 4.20 13.90
N ALA A 71 14.16 5.52 14.11
CA ALA A 71 14.69 6.19 15.29
C ALA A 71 13.74 6.15 16.50
N LEU A 72 12.47 5.75 16.34
CA LEU A 72 11.53 5.62 17.45
C LEU A 72 11.76 4.30 18.21
N SER A 73 12.81 4.30 19.03
CA SER A 73 13.17 3.23 19.97
C SER A 73 11.99 2.78 20.85
N SER A 74 11.09 3.70 21.20
CA SER A 74 9.86 3.45 21.96
C SER A 74 8.87 2.53 21.24
N VAL A 75 8.73 2.64 19.92
CA VAL A 75 7.84 1.77 19.12
C VAL A 75 8.44 0.37 19.00
N ARG A 76 9.77 0.27 18.83
CA ARG A 76 10.46 -1.03 18.83
C ARG A 76 10.39 -1.69 20.20
N ALA A 77 10.55 -0.92 21.27
CA ALA A 77 10.44 -1.41 22.65
C ALA A 77 9.01 -1.84 22.99
N ALA A 78 7.99 -1.08 22.59
CA ALA A 78 6.59 -1.46 22.76
C ALA A 78 6.23 -2.71 21.96
N ALA A 79 6.65 -2.80 20.69
CA ALA A 79 6.47 -3.99 19.87
C ALA A 79 7.19 -5.21 20.49
N ALA A 80 8.44 -5.07 20.93
CA ALA A 80 9.17 -6.12 21.62
C ALA A 80 8.49 -6.54 22.93
N ALA A 81 8.01 -5.60 23.73
CA ALA A 81 7.30 -5.87 24.99
C ALA A 81 5.93 -6.54 24.80
N ILE A 82 5.27 -6.31 23.67
CA ILE A 82 4.03 -7.00 23.30
C ILE A 82 4.34 -8.43 22.83
N LEU A 83 5.37 -8.61 22.00
CA LEU A 83 5.81 -9.91 21.51
C LEU A 83 6.34 -10.83 22.64
N THR A 84 6.92 -10.26 23.70
CA THR A 84 7.32 -11.04 24.89
C THR A 84 6.14 -11.45 25.76
N LYS A 85 5.00 -10.74 25.68
CA LYS A 85 3.79 -11.04 26.45
C LYS A 85 2.83 -11.99 25.75
N THR A 86 2.95 -12.14 24.42
CA THR A 86 2.17 -13.14 23.67
C THR A 86 2.86 -13.49 22.35
N SER A 87 3.09 -14.78 22.13
CA SER A 87 3.50 -15.34 20.82
C SER A 87 2.36 -15.34 19.80
N LYS A 88 1.14 -14.98 20.20
CA LYS A 88 -0.07 -15.06 19.38
C LYS A 88 -0.31 -13.84 18.50
N ILE A 89 0.54 -12.80 18.58
CA ILE A 89 0.51 -11.67 17.66
C ILE A 89 1.63 -11.85 16.64
N HIS A 90 1.26 -12.38 15.47
CA HIS A 90 2.16 -12.45 14.34
C HIS A 90 2.45 -11.05 13.83
N LEU A 91 3.71 -10.62 13.92
CA LEU A 91 4.15 -9.29 13.50
C LEU A 91 3.73 -9.00 12.04
N LEU A 92 3.72 -10.03 11.18
CA LEU A 92 3.25 -9.93 9.80
C LEU A 92 1.75 -9.62 9.73
N PHE A 93 0.92 -10.36 10.49
CA PHE A 93 -0.52 -10.14 10.50
C PHE A 93 -0.88 -8.78 11.13
N SER A 94 -0.20 -8.40 12.20
CA SER A 94 -0.40 -7.10 12.84
C SER A 94 -0.03 -5.95 11.90
N THR A 95 1.11 -6.04 11.21
CA THR A 95 1.65 -4.95 10.36
C THR A 95 1.04 -4.89 8.96
N ASN A 96 0.68 -6.04 8.36
CA ASN A 96 0.18 -6.09 6.98
C ASN A 96 -1.35 -6.17 6.89
N TYR A 97 -2.04 -6.47 8.00
CA TYR A 97 -3.50 -6.62 8.02
C TYR A 97 -4.16 -5.73 9.07
N LEU A 98 -3.93 -5.98 10.37
CA LEU A 98 -4.69 -5.29 11.42
C LEU A 98 -4.44 -3.78 11.45
N SER A 99 -3.20 -3.33 11.29
CA SER A 99 -2.89 -1.90 11.24
C SER A 99 -3.54 -1.20 10.05
N HIS A 100 -3.51 -1.81 8.87
CA HIS A 100 -4.12 -1.24 7.67
C HIS A 100 -5.65 -1.26 7.75
N PHE A 101 -6.24 -2.30 8.33
CA PHE A 101 -7.67 -2.37 8.62
C PHE A 101 -8.09 -1.22 9.55
N LEU A 102 -7.34 -0.98 10.64
CA LEU A 102 -7.63 0.12 11.55
C LEU A 102 -7.49 1.48 10.86
N VAL A 103 -6.43 1.69 10.08
CA VAL A 103 -6.25 2.92 9.29
C VAL A 103 -7.44 3.15 8.37
N TYR A 104 -7.86 2.12 7.63
CA TYR A 104 -9.06 2.19 6.78
C TYR A 104 -10.28 2.60 7.61
N LYS A 105 -10.57 1.90 8.71
CA LYS A 105 -11.75 2.17 9.54
C LYS A 105 -11.79 3.56 10.14
N LEU A 106 -10.64 4.11 10.54
CA LEU A 106 -10.56 5.49 11.02
C LEU A 106 -10.72 6.52 9.88
N SER A 107 -10.26 6.18 8.67
CA SER A 107 -10.39 7.06 7.49
C SER A 107 -11.72 6.94 6.76
N GLU A 108 -12.49 5.88 7.00
CA GLU A 108 -13.73 5.54 6.29
C GLU A 108 -14.73 6.72 6.23
N PRO A 109 -15.01 7.46 7.31
CA PRO A 109 -15.89 8.63 7.24
C PRO A 109 -15.37 9.73 6.31
N ALA A 110 -14.06 10.00 6.32
CA ALA A 110 -13.46 11.02 5.47
C ALA A 110 -13.46 10.60 3.99
N LEU A 111 -13.20 9.32 3.71
CA LEU A 111 -13.27 8.77 2.35
C LEU A 111 -14.68 8.85 1.79
N LEU A 112 -15.70 8.52 2.59
CA LEU A 112 -17.10 8.63 2.18
C LEU A 112 -17.52 10.09 1.96
N ALA A 113 -17.08 11.01 2.83
CA ALA A 113 -17.37 12.44 2.70
C ALA A 113 -16.72 13.07 1.45
N ALA A 114 -15.55 12.59 1.04
CA ALA A 114 -14.84 13.09 -0.14
C ALA A 114 -15.30 12.45 -1.46
N ALA A 115 -16.01 11.32 -1.41
CA ALA A 115 -16.40 10.59 -2.62
C ALA A 115 -17.53 11.30 -3.39
N SER A 116 -17.45 11.29 -4.72
CA SER A 116 -18.51 11.75 -5.62
C SER A 116 -18.80 10.69 -6.71
N PRO A 117 -19.93 10.78 -7.42
CA PRO A 117 -20.22 9.89 -8.56
C PRO A 117 -19.16 9.97 -9.67
N ASP A 118 -18.64 11.17 -9.92
CA ASP A 118 -17.64 11.43 -10.96
C ASP A 118 -16.23 11.00 -10.54
N LEU A 119 -15.92 11.13 -9.24
CA LEU A 119 -14.66 10.74 -8.66
C LEU A 119 -14.87 10.00 -7.32
N PRO A 120 -14.96 8.66 -7.35
CA PRO A 120 -15.11 7.88 -6.13
C PRO A 120 -13.79 7.81 -5.37
N SER A 121 -13.86 7.91 -4.04
CA SER A 121 -12.75 7.56 -3.16
C SER A 121 -12.39 6.08 -3.31
N ARG A 122 -11.08 5.77 -3.27
CA ARG A 122 -10.58 4.41 -3.46
C ARG A 122 -9.64 4.02 -2.34
N VAL A 123 -9.72 2.74 -1.95
CA VAL A 123 -8.77 2.11 -1.02
C VAL A 123 -8.07 1.00 -1.78
N VAL A 124 -6.75 1.09 -1.88
CA VAL A 124 -5.92 0.09 -2.57
C VAL A 124 -5.05 -0.60 -1.54
N SER A 125 -5.30 -1.89 -1.32
CA SER A 125 -4.47 -2.74 -0.46
C SER A 125 -3.52 -3.57 -1.31
N LEU A 126 -2.21 -3.36 -1.13
CA LEU A 126 -1.18 -4.12 -1.86
C LEU A 126 -0.97 -5.48 -1.19
N ALA A 127 -1.26 -6.54 -1.94
CA ALA A 127 -1.03 -7.93 -1.52
C ALA A 127 0.20 -8.54 -2.23
N SER A 128 0.52 -9.79 -1.88
CA SER A 128 1.59 -10.58 -2.50
C SER A 128 1.02 -11.86 -3.09
N SER A 129 1.61 -12.38 -4.17
CA SER A 129 1.26 -13.70 -4.75
C SER A 129 1.40 -14.85 -3.74
N ALA A 130 2.15 -14.65 -2.65
CA ALA A 130 2.24 -15.58 -1.53
C ALA A 130 0.88 -15.94 -0.89
N HIS A 131 -0.18 -15.14 -1.08
CA HIS A 131 -1.53 -15.49 -0.63
C HIS A 131 -2.07 -16.78 -1.28
N ASN A 132 -1.50 -17.24 -2.40
CA ASN A 132 -1.88 -18.49 -3.04
C ASN A 132 -1.29 -19.74 -2.35
N VAL A 133 -0.34 -19.57 -1.43
CA VAL A 133 0.40 -20.66 -0.80
C VAL A 133 -0.31 -21.18 0.45
N HIS A 134 -1.10 -20.34 1.12
CA HIS A 134 -1.80 -20.71 2.35
C HIS A 134 -3.13 -19.97 2.48
N ARG A 135 -4.15 -20.65 3.01
CA ARG A 135 -5.49 -20.09 3.23
C ARG A 135 -5.65 -19.62 4.68
N ILE A 136 -6.61 -18.74 4.91
CA ILE A 136 -7.04 -18.40 6.27
C ILE A 136 -7.68 -19.67 6.86
N ASN A 137 -7.31 -20.00 8.10
CA ASN A 137 -7.92 -21.09 8.86
C ASN A 137 -9.42 -20.83 9.06
N ASN A 138 -10.16 -21.82 9.56
CA ASN A 138 -11.57 -21.59 9.93
C ASN A 138 -11.69 -20.36 10.85
N PRO A 139 -12.78 -19.57 10.76
CA PRO A 139 -12.94 -18.32 11.50
C PRO A 139 -12.88 -18.47 13.03
N ASP A 140 -13.09 -19.69 13.54
CA ASP A 140 -12.99 -20.02 14.97
C ASP A 140 -11.58 -20.50 15.37
N ASN A 141 -10.68 -20.63 14.41
CA ASN A 141 -9.30 -21.05 14.61
C ASN A 141 -8.34 -19.87 14.38
N TYR A 142 -8.01 -19.20 15.49
CA TYR A 142 -7.06 -18.09 15.55
C TYR A 142 -5.61 -18.55 15.82
N ASP A 143 -5.31 -19.84 15.65
CA ASP A 143 -3.94 -20.34 15.65
C ASP A 143 -3.29 -19.98 14.31
N PHE A 144 -2.76 -18.76 14.26
CA PHE A 144 -1.85 -18.28 13.22
C PHE A 144 -0.42 -18.71 13.51
#